data_AF-A0A1F5G7A7-F1
#
_entry.id   AF-A0A1F5G7A7-F1
#
_cell.length_a   1.000
_cell.length_b   1.000
_cell.length_c   1.000
_cell.angle_alpha   90.00
_cell.angle_beta   90.00
_cell.angle_gamma   90.00
#
_symmetry.space_group_name_H-M   'P 1'
#
loop_
_entity.id
_entity.type
_entity.pdbx_description
1 polymer ?
#
loop_
_entity_poly.entity_id
_entity_poly.type
_entity_poly.pdbx_seq_one_letter_code
_entity_poly.pdbx_strand_id
1 'polypeptide(L)'
;MKSMEQHPIPGAITAYKFKLVGDMTLKQFLELAAGVVSAWVLFNSGANFAIKWTLGPVLAFFGFALAFLPIEDRPLDQWIINFVKAIYSPTQFLYRPKVKKLDIFETVKKTISSAPILSKKGQGQLSEYLESLPVSSTSAFDQAEAKYLEHIANLFGALGNKIVSVATKSQPAPAPLPTRSGVKGVRVRQLLHPQMCLLPRATIYQAPAESQVAAMPTIQKPVSQLKTANAVKPAAPTPKPITPPAKPKTQTTAPTFATDILLPQKPERPNLIAGITLDKDGKIIPGVILEIRDSQGFPVRALKSNKLGQFFIATALPDGIYEISAEHDGHKFAIIKLEAKNEIIPPLKIQAVA
;
A
#
# COMPACT_ATOMS: atom_id res chain seq x y z
N MET A 1 10.33 -20.15 34.03
CA MET A 1 10.04 -18.83 33.41
C MET A 1 10.20 -19.00 31.91
N LYS A 2 9.10 -18.94 31.14
CA LYS A 2 9.13 -19.05 29.67
C LYS A 2 9.69 -17.74 29.10
N SER A 3 10.81 -17.82 28.39
CA SER A 3 11.37 -16.68 27.65
C SER A 3 10.39 -16.26 26.55
N MET A 4 10.05 -14.98 26.47
CA MET A 4 9.27 -14.44 25.36
C MET A 4 10.21 -14.34 24.15
N GLU A 5 10.13 -15.30 23.23
CA GLU A 5 10.84 -15.21 21.97
C GLU A 5 10.26 -14.07 21.13
N GLN A 6 11.01 -12.98 21.04
CA GLN A 6 10.67 -11.82 20.24
C GLN A 6 10.78 -12.20 18.76
N HIS A 7 9.64 -12.36 18.08
CA HIS A 7 9.64 -12.60 16.65
C HIS A 7 10.17 -11.36 15.90
N PRO A 8 11.11 -11.53 14.94
CA PRO A 8 11.65 -10.41 14.18
C PRO A 8 10.54 -9.76 13.35
N ILE A 9 10.41 -8.44 13.48
CA ILE A 9 9.49 -7.63 12.68
C ILE A 9 10.03 -7.60 11.25
N PRO A 10 9.21 -7.82 10.22
CA PRO A 10 9.65 -7.75 8.83
C PRO A 10 10.25 -6.38 8.52
N GLY A 11 11.54 -6.37 8.20
CA GLY A 11 12.27 -5.17 7.79
C GLY A 11 11.74 -4.64 6.46
N ALA A 12 11.88 -3.33 6.25
CA ALA A 12 11.47 -2.69 5.00
C ALA A 12 12.24 -3.30 3.81
N ILE A 13 11.53 -3.97 2.90
CA ILE A 13 12.06 -4.61 1.69
C ILE A 13 12.44 -3.61 0.58
N THR A 14 12.24 -2.30 0.78
CA THR A 14 12.49 -1.26 -0.24
C THR A 14 13.69 -0.38 0.10
N ALA A 15 14.81 -0.96 0.54
CA ALA A 15 16.04 -0.22 0.80
C ALA A 15 16.85 0.01 -0.49
N TYR A 16 16.27 0.70 -1.49
CA TYR A 16 17.03 1.12 -2.66
C TYR A 16 17.97 2.26 -2.26
N LYS A 17 19.26 1.98 -2.12
CA LYS A 17 20.29 3.00 -1.92
C LYS A 17 20.84 3.42 -3.27
N PHE A 18 20.80 4.72 -3.55
CA PHE A 18 21.38 5.28 -4.76
C PHE A 18 22.89 5.05 -4.78
N LYS A 19 23.37 4.35 -5.81
CA LYS A 19 24.79 4.12 -6.09
C LYS A 19 25.26 5.22 -7.05
N LEU A 20 26.27 5.98 -6.67
CA LEU A 20 26.78 7.11 -7.45
C LEU A 20 27.88 6.67 -8.42
N VAL A 21 28.89 5.97 -7.90
CA VAL A 21 30.06 5.50 -8.66
C VAL A 21 30.22 4.01 -8.39
N GLY A 22 30.00 3.16 -9.39
CA GLY A 22 30.06 1.71 -9.24
C GLY A 22 29.06 1.18 -8.21
N ASP A 23 29.54 0.34 -7.29
CA ASP A 23 28.71 -0.23 -6.21
C ASP A 23 28.61 0.68 -4.96
N MET A 24 29.14 1.91 -5.02
CA MET A 24 29.22 2.80 -3.87
C MET A 24 28.07 3.80 -3.82
N THR A 25 27.50 3.98 -2.63
CA THR A 25 26.55 5.06 -2.36
C THR A 25 27.25 6.42 -2.26
N LEU A 26 26.50 7.52 -2.46
CA LEU A 26 27.04 8.89 -2.30
C LEU A 26 27.70 9.09 -0.93
N LYS A 27 27.10 8.53 0.13
CA LYS A 27 27.64 8.60 1.49
C LYS A 27 29.00 7.91 1.61
N GLN A 28 29.09 6.67 1.13
CA GLN A 28 30.33 5.88 1.15
C GLN A 28 31.45 6.53 0.34
N PHE A 29 31.10 7.13 -0.80
CA PHE A 29 32.05 7.89 -1.60
C PHE A 29 32.61 9.09 -0.84
N LEU A 30 31.75 9.87 -0.18
CA LEU A 30 32.19 11.03 0.61
C LEU A 30 33.04 10.64 1.83
N GLU A 31 32.71 9.54 2.51
CA GLU A 31 33.49 9.02 3.64
C GLU A 31 34.90 8.58 3.20
N LEU A 32 35.00 7.86 2.08
CA LEU A 32 36.28 7.47 1.51
C LEU A 32 37.07 8.68 1.03
N ALA A 33 36.43 9.58 0.29
CA ALA A 33 37.06 10.80 -0.21
C ALA A 33 37.59 11.67 0.93
N ALA A 34 36.83 11.81 2.03
CA ALA A 34 37.27 12.52 3.22
C ALA A 34 38.54 11.91 3.81
N GLY A 35 38.60 10.58 3.97
CA GLY A 35 39.80 9.90 4.49
C GLY A 35 41.03 10.11 3.60
N VAL A 36 40.87 10.00 2.28
CA VAL A 36 41.97 10.21 1.32
C VAL A 36 42.43 11.67 1.29
N VAL A 37 41.50 12.63 1.29
CA VAL A 37 41.82 14.06 1.31
C VAL A 37 42.50 14.44 2.61
N SER A 38 42.01 13.97 3.76
CA SER A 38 42.67 14.21 5.05
C SER A 38 44.08 13.62 5.11
N ALA A 39 44.28 12.41 4.57
CA ALA A 39 45.62 11.84 4.45
C ALA A 39 46.52 12.69 3.54
N TRP A 40 46.03 13.12 2.38
CA TRP A 40 46.77 13.97 1.44
C TRP A 40 47.17 15.32 2.07
N VAL A 41 46.25 15.98 2.78
CA VAL A 41 46.53 17.22 3.52
C VAL A 41 47.62 17.00 4.58
N LEU A 42 47.60 15.85 5.27
CA LEU A 42 48.60 15.51 6.28
C LEU A 42 49.99 15.29 5.64
N PHE A 43 50.06 14.65 4.48
CA PHE A 43 51.32 14.49 3.74
C PHE A 43 51.87 15.83 3.20
N ASN A 44 50.98 16.74 2.81
CA ASN A 44 51.34 18.09 2.35
C ASN A 44 51.69 19.06 3.50
N SER A 45 51.30 18.74 4.75
CA SER A 45 51.63 19.55 5.93
C SER A 45 53.10 19.44 6.31
N GLY A 46 53.64 20.43 7.03
CA GLY A 46 55.00 20.44 7.58
C GLY A 46 55.23 19.47 8.76
N ALA A 47 54.38 18.46 8.93
CA ALA A 47 54.46 17.50 10.03
C ALA A 47 55.72 16.61 9.96
N ASN A 48 56.13 16.07 11.12
CA ASN A 48 57.26 15.16 11.22
C ASN A 48 57.06 13.91 10.34
N PHE A 49 58.16 13.38 9.79
CA PHE A 49 58.15 12.19 8.93
C PHE A 49 57.43 10.99 9.57
N ALA A 50 57.72 10.71 10.84
CA ALA A 50 57.08 9.60 11.57
C ALA A 50 55.55 9.73 11.66
N ILE A 51 55.04 10.96 11.85
CA ILE A 51 53.60 11.22 11.92
C ILE A 51 52.95 10.99 10.56
N LYS A 52 53.59 11.43 9.47
CA LYS A 52 53.08 11.23 8.11
C LYS A 52 52.90 9.76 7.76
N TRP A 53 53.94 8.97 8.00
CA TRP A 53 53.97 7.56 7.61
C TRP A 53 53.17 6.64 8.53
N THR A 54 52.83 7.08 9.74
CA THR A 54 51.93 6.33 10.63
C THR A 54 50.49 6.79 10.49
N LEU A 55 50.23 8.09 10.66
CA LEU A 55 48.87 8.63 10.72
C LEU A 55 48.22 8.76 9.34
N GLY A 56 49.00 9.01 8.28
CA GLY A 56 48.49 9.10 6.91
C GLY A 56 47.78 7.83 6.43
N PRO A 57 48.46 6.66 6.44
CA PRO A 57 47.82 5.39 6.10
C PRO A 57 46.64 5.03 7.02
N VAL A 58 46.74 5.35 8.31
CA VAL A 58 45.66 5.10 9.27
C VAL A 58 44.40 5.92 8.93
N LEU A 59 44.53 7.21 8.58
CA LEU A 59 43.37 8.02 8.16
C LEU A 59 42.76 7.51 6.86
N ALA A 60 43.59 7.16 5.87
CA ALA A 60 43.11 6.62 4.60
C ALA A 60 42.36 5.29 4.81
N PHE A 61 42.94 4.38 5.60
CA PHE A 61 42.32 3.11 5.95
C PHE A 61 41.04 3.30 6.77
N PHE A 62 41.01 4.25 7.70
CA PHE A 62 39.83 4.55 8.50
C PHE A 62 38.68 5.08 7.63
N GLY A 63 38.96 5.93 6.64
CA GLY A 63 37.96 6.35 5.65
C GLY A 63 37.43 5.19 4.80
N PHE A 64 38.30 4.26 4.41
CA PHE A 64 37.91 3.03 3.73
C PHE A 64 37.02 2.14 4.61
N ALA A 65 37.41 1.94 5.87
CA ALA A 65 36.66 1.14 6.84
C ALA A 65 35.25 1.72 7.09
N LEU A 66 35.13 3.04 7.23
CA LEU A 66 33.82 3.69 7.39
C LEU A 66 32.88 3.40 6.21
N ALA A 67 33.41 3.43 4.99
CA ALA A 67 32.64 3.23 3.77
C ALA A 67 32.25 1.76 3.52
N PHE A 68 33.16 0.81 3.82
CA PHE A 68 33.04 -0.56 3.34
C PHE A 68 33.00 -1.67 4.40
N LEU A 69 33.27 -1.39 5.67
CA LEU A 69 33.18 -2.38 6.75
C LEU A 69 31.84 -2.26 7.50
N PRO A 70 30.81 -3.04 7.14
CA PRO A 70 29.65 -3.19 8.00
C PRO A 70 29.96 -4.08 9.21
N ILE A 71 29.37 -3.77 10.37
CA ILE A 71 29.40 -4.58 11.59
C ILE A 71 27.95 -4.91 11.96
N GLU A 72 27.62 -6.21 12.09
CA GLU A 72 26.27 -6.68 12.43
C GLU A 72 25.17 -6.04 11.57
N ASP A 73 25.35 -6.08 10.24
CA ASP A 73 24.42 -5.50 9.26
C ASP A 73 24.21 -3.97 9.36
N ARG A 74 25.04 -3.26 10.14
CA ARG A 74 25.04 -1.80 10.28
C ARG A 74 26.31 -1.18 9.72
N PRO A 75 26.23 0.00 9.07
CA PRO A 75 27.43 0.71 8.62
C PRO A 75 28.26 1.16 9.83
N LEU A 76 29.59 1.08 9.73
CA LEU A 76 30.54 1.41 10.81
C LEU A 76 30.24 2.77 11.45
N ASP A 77 29.95 3.78 10.64
CA ASP A 77 29.64 5.13 11.10
C ASP A 77 28.45 5.15 12.10
N GLN A 78 27.33 4.53 11.74
CA GLN A 78 26.18 4.44 12.65
C GLN A 78 26.51 3.62 13.90
N TRP A 79 27.31 2.57 13.74
CA TRP A 79 27.77 1.78 14.86
C TRP A 79 28.60 2.64 15.84
N ILE A 80 29.56 3.43 15.34
CA ILE A 80 30.39 4.34 16.16
C ILE A 80 29.53 5.38 16.86
N ILE A 81 28.62 6.05 16.15
CA ILE A 81 27.73 7.07 16.74
C ILE A 81 26.89 6.45 17.87
N ASN A 82 26.32 5.27 17.63
CA ASN A 82 25.50 4.59 18.62
C ASN A 82 26.34 4.08 19.79
N PHE A 83 27.56 3.62 19.55
CA PHE A 83 28.51 3.18 20.57
C PHE A 83 28.90 4.32 21.49
N VAL A 84 29.32 5.46 20.93
CA VAL A 84 29.62 6.68 21.71
C VAL A 84 28.38 7.13 22.49
N LYS A 85 27.22 7.18 21.83
CA LYS A 85 25.96 7.52 22.51
C LYS A 85 25.63 6.56 23.65
N ALA A 86 25.90 5.27 23.49
CA ALA A 86 25.66 4.26 24.52
C ALA A 86 26.59 4.45 25.71
N ILE A 87 27.89 4.69 25.49
CA ILE A 87 28.88 4.95 26.54
C ILE A 87 28.47 6.14 27.42
N TYR A 88 28.01 7.23 26.79
CA TYR A 88 27.64 8.45 27.50
C TYR A 88 26.16 8.50 27.91
N SER A 89 25.36 7.47 27.59
CA SER A 89 23.97 7.42 28.00
C SER A 89 23.83 6.87 29.42
N PRO A 90 22.88 7.38 30.23
CA PRO A 90 22.62 6.84 31.55
C PRO A 90 22.08 5.41 31.44
N THR A 91 22.53 4.53 32.34
CA THR A 91 22.06 3.13 32.42
C THR A 91 20.66 3.00 33.02
N GLN A 92 20.16 4.06 33.67
CA GLN A 92 18.84 4.11 34.28
C GLN A 92 17.93 5.06 33.51
N PHE A 93 16.81 4.53 33.00
CA PHE A 93 15.77 5.31 32.34
C PHE A 93 14.54 5.39 33.23
N LEU A 94 14.08 6.60 33.56
CA LEU A 94 12.76 6.81 34.15
C LEU A 94 11.72 6.80 33.04
N TYR A 95 10.80 5.83 33.08
CA TYR A 95 9.67 5.79 32.16
C TYR A 95 8.78 7.02 32.39
N ARG A 96 8.70 7.88 31.37
CA ARG A 96 7.74 8.98 31.31
C ARG A 96 6.80 8.72 30.15
N PRO A 97 5.54 8.32 30.39
CA PRO A 97 4.58 8.12 29.31
C PRO A 97 4.36 9.46 28.61
N LYS A 98 4.97 9.63 27.43
CA LYS A 98 4.62 10.71 26.52
C LYS A 98 3.44 10.21 25.70
N VAL A 99 2.29 10.85 25.82
CA VAL A 99 1.15 10.60 24.95
C VAL A 99 1.56 11.07 23.55
N LYS A 100 2.13 10.16 22.75
CA LYS A 100 2.40 10.41 21.34
C LYS A 100 1.03 10.49 20.67
N LYS A 101 0.59 11.70 20.32
CA LYS A 101 -0.61 11.88 19.50
C LYS A 101 -0.36 11.11 18.21
N LEU A 102 -1.25 10.20 17.86
CA LEU A 102 -1.14 9.44 16.63
C LEU A 102 -1.08 10.43 15.46
N ASP A 103 -0.17 10.23 14.50
CA ASP A 103 0.08 11.16 13.38
C ASP A 103 -1.19 11.47 12.57
N ILE A 104 -2.21 10.59 12.64
CA ILE A 104 -3.56 10.80 12.10
C ILE A 104 -4.31 12.00 12.68
N PHE A 105 -3.97 12.46 13.90
CA PHE A 105 -4.58 13.63 14.53
C PHE A 105 -3.75 14.90 14.36
N GLU A 106 -2.55 14.79 13.77
CA GLU A 106 -1.75 15.94 13.44
C GLU A 106 -2.20 16.42 12.06
N THR A 107 -3.07 17.43 12.03
CA THR A 107 -3.45 18.11 10.80
C THR A 107 -2.16 18.62 10.17
N VAL A 108 -1.70 17.93 9.11
CA VAL A 108 -0.56 18.34 8.31
C VAL A 108 -0.85 19.74 7.83
N LYS A 109 -0.30 20.76 8.51
CA LYS A 109 -0.13 22.09 7.93
C LYS A 109 0.93 21.92 6.86
N LYS A 110 0.50 21.34 5.74
CA LYS A 110 1.25 21.39 4.49
C LYS A 110 1.29 22.86 4.19
N THR A 111 2.42 23.50 4.49
CA THR A 111 2.78 24.76 3.86
C THR A 111 2.86 24.42 2.39
N ILE A 112 1.73 24.58 1.70
CA ILE A 112 1.70 24.59 0.25
C ILE A 112 2.48 25.84 -0.08
N SER A 113 3.79 25.67 -0.33
CA SER A 113 4.58 26.67 -1.02
C SER A 113 3.76 27.08 -2.21
N SER A 114 3.29 28.33 -2.21
CA SER A 114 2.47 28.89 -3.26
C SER A 114 3.25 28.82 -4.57
N ALA A 115 3.11 27.73 -5.30
CA ALA A 115 3.24 27.79 -6.74
C ALA A 115 2.25 28.87 -7.22
N PRO A 116 2.63 29.76 -8.15
CA PRO A 116 1.71 30.75 -8.67
C PRO A 116 0.56 30.00 -9.37
N ILE A 117 -0.58 29.88 -8.69
CA ILE A 117 -1.77 29.29 -9.26
C ILE A 117 -2.29 30.28 -10.30
N LEU A 118 -1.93 29.97 -11.53
CA LEU A 118 -2.67 30.25 -12.73
C LEU A 118 -4.19 30.19 -12.46
N SER A 119 -4.87 31.29 -12.81
CA SER A 119 -6.30 31.40 -13.08
C SER A 119 -7.28 31.51 -11.91
N LYS A 120 -7.60 32.77 -11.59
CA LYS A 120 -8.95 33.24 -11.18
C LYS A 120 -10.07 32.96 -12.22
N LYS A 121 -9.80 32.15 -13.27
CA LYS A 121 -10.72 31.84 -14.39
C LYS A 121 -11.69 30.68 -14.11
N GLY A 122 -11.52 29.97 -12.99
CA GLY A 122 -12.28 28.75 -12.68
C GLY A 122 -13.75 28.96 -12.32
N GLN A 123 -14.15 30.11 -11.75
CA GLN A 123 -15.55 30.30 -11.33
C GLN A 123 -16.50 30.54 -12.50
N GLY A 124 -16.08 31.33 -13.51
CA GLY A 124 -16.90 31.59 -14.70
C GLY A 124 -17.06 30.37 -15.62
N GLN A 125 -15.99 29.58 -15.77
CA GLN A 125 -16.02 28.35 -16.56
C GLN A 125 -16.86 27.25 -15.89
N LEU A 126 -16.87 27.21 -14.56
CA LEU A 126 -17.74 26.30 -13.81
C LEU A 126 -19.21 26.68 -13.96
N SER A 127 -19.57 27.96 -13.90
CA SER A 127 -20.96 28.38 -14.12
C SER A 127 -21.43 28.10 -15.54
N GLU A 128 -20.60 28.38 -16.55
CA GLU A 128 -20.92 28.10 -17.96
C GLU A 128 -21.03 26.59 -18.24
N TYR A 129 -20.20 25.78 -17.59
CA TYR A 129 -20.34 24.32 -17.63
C TYR A 129 -21.64 23.85 -16.95
N LEU A 130 -21.97 24.36 -15.76
CA LEU A 130 -23.20 23.98 -15.05
C LEU A 130 -24.47 24.39 -15.80
N GLU A 131 -24.45 25.53 -16.50
CA GLU A 131 -25.57 25.99 -17.34
C GLU A 131 -25.71 25.22 -18.65
N SER A 132 -24.61 24.68 -19.18
CA SER A 132 -24.62 23.87 -20.42
C SER A 132 -24.94 22.39 -20.17
N LEU A 133 -25.07 21.95 -18.91
CA LEU A 133 -25.52 20.60 -18.62
C LEU A 133 -26.97 20.42 -19.08
N PRO A 134 -27.28 19.37 -19.86
CA PRO A 134 -28.65 19.10 -20.27
C PRO A 134 -29.51 18.86 -19.03
N VAL A 135 -30.65 19.57 -18.95
CA VAL A 135 -31.65 19.34 -17.90
C VAL A 135 -32.06 17.88 -17.97
N SER A 136 -31.64 17.10 -16.97
CA SER A 136 -31.99 15.68 -16.89
C SER A 136 -33.51 15.58 -16.75
N SER A 137 -34.15 14.90 -17.70
CA SER A 137 -35.60 14.67 -17.66
C SER A 137 -35.94 13.86 -16.41
N THR A 138 -36.82 14.38 -15.56
CA THR A 138 -37.23 13.75 -14.30
C THR A 138 -37.57 12.28 -14.51
N SER A 139 -36.69 11.39 -14.05
CA SER A 139 -36.91 9.95 -14.13
C SER A 139 -37.91 9.50 -13.05
N ALA A 140 -38.51 8.32 -13.22
CA ALA A 140 -39.38 7.75 -12.18
C ALA A 140 -38.65 7.56 -10.84
N PHE A 141 -37.32 7.40 -10.89
CA PHE A 141 -36.45 7.32 -9.71
C PHE A 141 -36.34 8.67 -9.00
N ASP A 142 -36.15 9.77 -9.74
CA ASP A 142 -36.06 11.12 -9.17
C ASP A 142 -37.37 11.54 -8.47
N GLN A 143 -38.52 11.09 -8.99
CA GLN A 143 -39.82 11.31 -8.34
C GLN A 143 -39.96 10.53 -7.04
N ALA A 144 -39.39 9.32 -6.97
CA ALA A 144 -39.39 8.52 -5.75
C ALA A 144 -38.46 9.15 -4.70
N GLU A 145 -37.30 9.66 -5.10
CA GLU A 145 -36.37 10.37 -4.23
C GLU A 145 -37.00 11.64 -3.65
N ALA A 146 -37.66 12.45 -4.49
CA ALA A 146 -38.35 13.66 -4.02
C ALA A 146 -39.41 13.34 -2.94
N LYS A 147 -40.23 12.31 -3.16
CA LYS A 147 -41.24 11.85 -2.19
C LYS A 147 -40.59 11.33 -0.90
N TYR A 148 -39.45 10.65 -0.99
CA TYR A 148 -38.71 10.17 0.17
C TYR A 148 -38.11 11.32 1.00
N LEU A 149 -37.59 12.36 0.34
CA LEU A 149 -37.09 13.56 1.01
C LEU A 149 -38.20 14.33 1.72
N GLU A 150 -39.39 14.45 1.12
CA GLU A 150 -40.56 15.03 1.79
C GLU A 150 -40.98 14.21 3.02
N HIS A 151 -40.96 12.88 2.91
CA HIS A 151 -41.23 12.01 4.05
C HIS A 151 -40.21 12.22 5.18
N ILE A 152 -38.92 12.32 4.85
CA ILE A 152 -37.87 12.64 5.83
C ILE A 152 -38.14 14.00 6.48
N ALA A 153 -38.44 15.04 5.69
CA ALA A 153 -38.71 16.38 6.20
C ALA A 153 -39.91 16.38 7.17
N ASN A 154 -40.98 15.63 6.84
CA ASN A 154 -42.16 15.49 7.69
C ASN A 154 -41.86 14.72 8.98
N LEU A 155 -41.02 13.69 8.95
CA LEU A 155 -40.57 12.99 10.16
C LEU A 155 -39.80 13.95 11.08
N PHE A 156 -38.86 14.73 10.54
CA PHE A 156 -38.13 15.72 11.34
C PHE A 156 -39.04 16.83 11.89
N GLY A 157 -40.04 17.25 11.11
CA GLY A 157 -41.07 18.19 11.55
C GLY A 157 -41.95 17.64 12.68
N ALA A 158 -42.29 16.34 12.65
CA ALA A 158 -43.06 15.67 13.68
C ALA A 158 -42.30 15.51 15.01
N LEU A 159 -40.97 15.46 14.98
CA LEU A 159 -40.11 15.50 16.19
C LEU A 159 -39.97 16.92 16.80
N GLY A 160 -40.68 17.92 16.28
CA GLY A 160 -40.69 19.29 16.83
C GLY A 160 -39.49 20.15 16.40
N ASN A 161 -38.57 19.62 15.60
CA ASN A 161 -37.48 20.40 15.04
C ASN A 161 -37.92 21.00 13.69
N LYS A 162 -38.35 22.26 13.70
CA LYS A 162 -38.55 23.03 12.46
C LYS A 162 -37.20 23.27 11.77
N ILE A 163 -36.85 22.44 10.80
CA ILE A 163 -35.74 22.71 9.90
C ILE A 163 -36.20 23.81 8.96
N VAL A 164 -35.72 25.04 9.16
CA VAL A 164 -35.87 26.12 8.17
C VAL A 164 -34.99 25.73 6.98
N SER A 165 -35.62 25.36 5.87
CA SER A 165 -34.95 25.22 4.58
C SER A 165 -34.38 26.57 4.18
N VAL A 166 -33.06 26.76 4.32
CA VAL A 166 -32.36 27.89 3.71
C VAL A 166 -32.33 27.62 2.20
N ALA A 167 -33.38 28.03 1.51
CA ALA A 167 -33.31 28.24 0.08
C ALA A 167 -32.36 29.43 -0.13
N THR A 168 -31.13 29.15 -0.56
CA THR A 168 -30.18 30.17 -1.00
C THR A 168 -30.71 30.80 -2.29
N LYS A 169 -31.56 31.82 -2.14
CA LYS A 169 -31.73 32.86 -3.15
C LYS A 169 -30.60 33.86 -2.96
N SER A 170 -29.76 33.95 -3.97
CA SER A 170 -28.70 34.95 -4.14
C SER A 170 -29.28 36.38 -4.15
N GLN A 171 -28.96 37.19 -3.13
CA GLN A 171 -28.97 38.67 -3.19
C GLN A 171 -28.18 39.25 -2.00
N PRO A 172 -27.73 40.53 -2.07
CA PRO A 172 -26.33 40.90 -1.85
C PRO A 172 -26.03 41.30 -0.40
N ALA A 173 -24.73 41.29 -0.08
CA ALA A 173 -24.16 41.58 1.23
C ALA A 173 -24.72 42.85 1.90
N PRO A 174 -25.10 42.80 3.20
CA PRO A 174 -25.23 43.99 4.02
C PRO A 174 -23.88 44.37 4.66
N ALA A 175 -23.62 45.67 4.70
CA ALA A 175 -22.43 46.33 5.23
C ALA A 175 -22.20 46.06 6.74
N PRO A 176 -20.95 46.20 7.25
CA PRO A 176 -20.61 45.85 8.62
C PRO A 176 -20.96 46.98 9.60
N LEU A 177 -21.54 46.61 10.74
CA LEU A 177 -21.78 47.48 11.89
C LEU A 177 -21.21 46.84 13.17
N PRO A 178 -20.90 47.64 14.19
CA PRO A 178 -19.56 47.70 14.77
C PRO A 178 -19.31 46.72 15.91
N THR A 179 -18.04 46.38 16.04
CA THR A 179 -17.42 45.68 17.17
C THR A 179 -17.75 46.38 18.48
N ARG A 180 -18.51 45.71 19.36
CA ARG A 180 -18.63 46.11 20.77
C ARG A 180 -17.80 45.16 21.64
N SER A 181 -16.68 45.69 22.09
CA SER A 181 -15.88 45.19 23.22
C SER A 181 -16.74 45.14 24.49
N GLY A 182 -16.57 44.10 25.32
CA GLY A 182 -17.27 44.00 26.60
C GLY A 182 -17.13 42.64 27.28
N VAL A 183 -16.12 42.53 28.12
CA VAL A 183 -15.69 41.36 28.90
C VAL A 183 -16.67 40.98 30.04
N LYS A 184 -16.61 39.70 30.44
CA LYS A 184 -17.04 39.06 31.71
C LYS A 184 -18.51 38.69 31.90
N GLY A 185 -18.74 37.38 31.95
CA GLY A 185 -19.91 36.77 32.57
C GLY A 185 -20.09 35.32 32.14
N VAL A 186 -19.51 34.36 32.89
CA VAL A 186 -19.87 32.94 32.75
C VAL A 186 -21.32 32.80 33.23
N ARG A 187 -22.27 32.76 32.29
CA ARG A 187 -23.64 32.35 32.61
C ARG A 187 -23.68 30.83 32.63
N VAL A 188 -23.62 30.24 33.82
CA VAL A 188 -23.98 28.85 34.02
C VAL A 188 -25.49 28.74 33.79
N ARG A 189 -25.90 28.10 32.69
CA ARG A 189 -27.29 27.65 32.55
C ARG A 189 -27.48 26.43 33.45
N GLN A 190 -28.32 26.56 34.45
CA GLN A 190 -28.73 25.44 35.29
C GLN A 190 -29.58 24.49 34.43
N LEU A 191 -29.05 23.29 34.16
CA LEU A 191 -29.78 22.25 33.44
C LEU A 191 -30.91 21.77 34.36
N LEU A 192 -32.16 22.07 33.99
CA LEU A 192 -33.32 21.41 34.58
C LEU A 192 -33.23 19.92 34.25
N HIS A 193 -33.46 19.10 35.28
CA HIS A 193 -33.42 17.65 35.30
C HIS A 193 -33.97 17.00 34.02
N PRO A 194 -33.38 15.89 33.55
CA PRO A 194 -33.98 15.12 32.46
C PRO A 194 -35.31 14.56 32.96
N GLN A 195 -36.42 15.15 32.53
CA GLN A 195 -37.69 14.44 32.58
C GLN A 195 -37.54 13.23 31.66
N MET A 196 -37.53 12.04 32.26
CA MET A 196 -37.70 10.80 31.52
C MET A 196 -39.05 10.89 30.82
N CYS A 197 -39.03 11.24 29.52
CA CYS A 197 -40.18 11.02 28.66
C CYS A 197 -40.40 9.51 28.60
N LEU A 198 -41.29 9.02 29.46
CA LEU A 198 -41.90 7.71 29.32
C LEU A 198 -42.68 7.76 28.01
N LEU A 199 -42.13 7.16 26.96
CA LEU A 199 -42.87 6.93 25.72
C LEU A 199 -44.11 6.09 26.05
N PRO A 200 -45.33 6.56 25.77
CA PRO A 200 -46.47 5.66 25.74
C PRO A 200 -46.32 4.80 24.49
N ARG A 201 -46.03 3.51 24.72
CA ARG A 201 -46.39 2.38 23.86
C ARG A 201 -45.79 2.40 22.45
N ALA A 202 -44.74 1.60 22.27
CA ALA A 202 -44.30 1.15 20.95
C ALA A 202 -45.49 0.51 20.23
N THR A 203 -46.08 1.22 19.27
CA THR A 203 -46.83 0.59 18.20
C THR A 203 -45.81 -0.12 17.31
N ILE A 204 -45.87 -1.44 17.33
CA ILE A 204 -45.16 -2.32 16.40
C ILE A 204 -45.53 -1.84 14.99
N TYR A 205 -44.54 -1.33 14.26
CA TYR A 205 -44.72 -1.08 12.83
C TYR A 205 -44.93 -2.42 12.14
N GLN A 206 -46.15 -2.63 11.64
CA GLN A 206 -46.49 -3.76 10.80
C GLN A 206 -46.12 -3.36 9.37
N ALA A 207 -45.08 -3.99 8.83
CA ALA A 207 -44.65 -3.76 7.45
C ALA A 207 -45.85 -3.97 6.51
N PRO A 208 -46.10 -3.06 5.54
CA PRO A 208 -47.08 -3.31 4.51
C PRO A 208 -46.75 -4.61 3.79
N ALA A 209 -47.79 -5.38 3.46
CA ALA A 209 -47.66 -6.62 2.73
C ALA A 209 -46.80 -6.42 1.47
N GLU A 210 -45.84 -7.32 1.34
CA GLU A 210 -45.01 -7.59 0.16
C GLU A 210 -45.79 -7.33 -1.13
N SER A 211 -45.47 -6.21 -1.78
CA SER A 211 -45.90 -5.99 -3.17
C SER A 211 -45.08 -6.92 -4.03
N GLN A 212 -45.71 -8.03 -4.40
CA GLN A 212 -45.20 -8.89 -5.45
C GLN A 212 -45.00 -8.08 -6.73
N VAL A 213 -43.88 -8.36 -7.39
CA VAL A 213 -43.57 -8.07 -8.80
C VAL A 213 -43.19 -6.63 -9.15
N ALA A 214 -41.89 -6.34 -9.05
CA ALA A 214 -41.19 -5.62 -10.12
C ALA A 214 -40.05 -6.52 -10.62
N ALA A 215 -40.35 -7.28 -11.67
CA ALA A 215 -39.36 -8.12 -12.33
C ALA A 215 -38.20 -7.25 -12.85
N MET A 216 -36.97 -7.66 -12.55
CA MET A 216 -35.79 -7.20 -13.28
C MET A 216 -36.00 -7.47 -14.77
N PRO A 217 -35.75 -6.51 -15.68
CA PRO A 217 -35.66 -6.85 -17.09
C PRO A 217 -34.42 -7.71 -17.30
N THR A 218 -34.66 -8.99 -17.63
CA THR A 218 -33.67 -9.90 -18.21
C THR A 218 -33.03 -9.21 -19.42
N ILE A 219 -31.73 -8.97 -19.35
CA ILE A 219 -30.93 -8.56 -20.52
C ILE A 219 -30.87 -9.77 -21.46
N GLN A 220 -31.82 -9.83 -22.39
CA GLN A 220 -31.69 -10.63 -23.59
C GLN A 220 -30.65 -9.96 -24.48
N LYS A 221 -29.59 -10.70 -24.82
CA LYS A 221 -28.55 -10.29 -25.75
C LYS A 221 -29.05 -10.60 -27.16
N PRO A 222 -29.39 -9.62 -28.02
CA PRO A 222 -29.69 -9.91 -29.41
C PRO A 222 -28.39 -9.87 -30.21
N VAL A 223 -28.04 -11.03 -30.74
CA VAL A 223 -27.13 -11.16 -31.88
C VAL A 223 -27.75 -10.40 -33.05
N SER A 224 -27.08 -9.38 -33.56
CA SER A 224 -27.45 -8.75 -34.83
C SER A 224 -26.34 -8.96 -35.85
N GLN A 225 -26.73 -9.59 -36.94
CA GLN A 225 -25.95 -9.96 -38.12
C GLN A 225 -25.64 -8.71 -38.95
N LEU A 226 -24.38 -8.53 -39.36
CA LEU A 226 -24.04 -7.57 -40.41
C LEU A 226 -24.24 -8.21 -41.78
N LYS A 227 -25.12 -7.60 -42.59
CA LYS A 227 -25.21 -7.81 -44.03
C LYS A 227 -24.48 -6.69 -44.78
N THR A 228 -23.85 -7.12 -45.86
CA THR A 228 -23.02 -6.43 -46.85
C THR A 228 -23.77 -5.35 -47.66
N ALA A 229 -23.11 -4.23 -47.94
CA ALA A 229 -23.27 -3.47 -49.20
C ALA A 229 -22.09 -2.52 -49.42
N ASN A 230 -21.78 -2.25 -50.69
CA ASN A 230 -20.49 -1.84 -51.24
C ASN A 230 -20.16 -0.34 -51.21
N ALA A 231 -18.84 -0.10 -51.12
CA ALA A 231 -17.99 0.87 -51.85
C ALA A 231 -18.35 2.37 -51.91
N VAL A 232 -17.40 3.23 -51.50
CA VAL A 232 -16.55 4.06 -52.40
C VAL A 232 -15.25 4.42 -51.65
N LYS A 233 -14.12 4.38 -52.38
CA LYS A 233 -12.72 4.62 -51.97
C LYS A 233 -12.38 6.12 -52.10
N PRO A 234 -11.51 6.69 -51.23
CA PRO A 234 -10.22 7.16 -51.73
C PRO A 234 -9.02 6.83 -50.82
N ALA A 235 -7.83 6.87 -51.40
CA ALA A 235 -6.57 6.32 -50.91
C ALA A 235 -5.67 7.35 -50.18
N ALA A 236 -4.95 6.92 -49.13
CA ALA A 236 -3.54 7.25 -48.77
C ALA A 236 -3.15 6.56 -47.42
N PRO A 237 -1.85 6.44 -47.07
CA PRO A 237 -1.03 5.23 -47.11
C PRO A 237 -0.97 4.43 -45.79
N THR A 238 -0.61 3.15 -45.92
CA THR A 238 -0.46 2.12 -44.87
C THR A 238 0.80 2.27 -44.01
N PRO A 239 0.70 2.07 -42.68
CA PRO A 239 1.76 1.47 -41.87
C PRO A 239 1.47 -0.03 -41.62
N LYS A 240 2.52 -0.85 -41.69
CA LYS A 240 2.49 -2.31 -41.50
C LYS A 240 1.88 -2.72 -40.15
N PRO A 241 1.05 -3.79 -40.07
CA PRO A 241 0.60 -4.33 -38.80
C PRO A 241 1.77 -4.97 -38.05
N ILE A 242 2.04 -4.50 -36.84
CA ILE A 242 2.90 -5.17 -35.88
C ILE A 242 2.05 -6.24 -35.19
N THR A 243 2.35 -7.50 -35.48
CA THR A 243 1.79 -8.66 -34.78
C THR A 243 2.13 -8.58 -33.29
N PRO A 244 1.17 -8.71 -32.36
CA PRO A 244 1.47 -8.86 -30.95
C PRO A 244 2.31 -10.15 -30.72
N PRO A 245 3.39 -10.11 -29.92
CA PRO A 245 4.18 -11.30 -29.66
C PRO A 245 3.36 -12.33 -28.89
N ALA A 246 3.35 -13.56 -29.39
CA ALA A 246 2.76 -14.71 -28.74
C ALA A 246 3.39 -14.93 -27.35
N LYS A 247 2.55 -15.08 -26.31
CA LYS A 247 2.98 -15.53 -24.98
C LYS A 247 3.73 -16.87 -25.12
N PRO A 248 4.90 -17.05 -24.47
CA PRO A 248 5.59 -18.33 -24.46
C PRO A 248 4.69 -19.40 -23.83
N LYS A 249 4.54 -20.56 -24.51
CA LYS A 249 3.96 -21.77 -23.90
C LYS A 249 4.96 -22.31 -22.87
N THR A 250 4.84 -21.88 -21.63
CA THR A 250 5.53 -22.51 -20.50
C THR A 250 4.86 -23.85 -20.19
N GLN A 251 5.65 -24.89 -19.98
CA GLN A 251 5.15 -26.24 -19.68
C GLN A 251 4.42 -26.24 -18.33
N THR A 252 3.17 -26.70 -18.32
CA THR A 252 2.34 -26.85 -17.12
C THR A 252 2.45 -28.28 -16.61
N THR A 253 2.84 -28.46 -15.35
CA THR A 253 2.97 -29.78 -14.70
C THR A 253 2.08 -29.89 -13.47
N ALA A 254 1.67 -31.13 -13.14
CA ALA A 254 0.97 -31.43 -11.90
C ALA A 254 1.88 -31.25 -10.67
N PRO A 255 1.32 -31.03 -9.46
CA PRO A 255 2.12 -30.85 -8.26
C PRO A 255 2.81 -32.15 -7.87
N THR A 256 4.12 -32.08 -7.61
CA THR A 256 4.89 -33.18 -7.04
C THR A 256 5.02 -32.94 -5.53
N PHE A 257 4.79 -33.95 -4.71
CA PHE A 257 4.83 -33.83 -3.25
C PHE A 257 6.12 -34.45 -2.67
N ALA A 258 6.71 -33.78 -1.69
CA ALA A 258 7.90 -34.23 -0.96
C ALA A 258 7.50 -35.09 0.24
N THR A 259 7.23 -36.39 0.01
CA THR A 259 6.87 -37.32 1.08
C THR A 259 8.10 -37.79 1.88
N ASP A 260 9.28 -37.80 1.26
CA ASP A 260 10.51 -38.39 1.82
C ASP A 260 11.50 -37.37 2.40
N ILE A 261 11.16 -36.08 2.39
CA ILE A 261 12.04 -35.01 2.87
C ILE A 261 11.52 -34.53 4.23
N LEU A 262 12.39 -34.58 5.25
CA LEU A 262 12.08 -34.05 6.58
C LEU A 262 12.04 -32.52 6.52
N LEU A 263 10.85 -31.96 6.25
CA LEU A 263 10.61 -30.53 6.42
C LEU A 263 10.37 -30.22 7.90
N PRO A 264 11.00 -29.17 8.45
CA PRO A 264 10.82 -28.79 9.85
C PRO A 264 9.41 -28.26 10.15
N GLN A 265 8.70 -27.78 9.13
CA GLN A 265 7.35 -27.23 9.26
C GLN A 265 6.42 -27.84 8.20
N LYS A 266 5.71 -28.90 8.59
CA LYS A 266 4.63 -29.46 7.79
C LYS A 266 3.38 -28.58 7.95
N PRO A 267 2.60 -28.34 6.89
CA PRO A 267 1.31 -27.66 7.02
C PRO A 267 0.38 -28.39 7.98
N GLU A 268 -0.02 -27.73 9.07
CA GLU A 268 -1.00 -28.25 10.04
C GLU A 268 -2.42 -27.68 9.82
N ARG A 269 -2.54 -26.65 8.97
CA ARG A 269 -3.80 -25.97 8.65
C ARG A 269 -4.13 -26.11 7.16
N PRO A 270 -5.43 -26.10 6.80
CA PRO A 270 -5.84 -26.25 5.40
C PRO A 270 -5.37 -25.08 4.53
N ASN A 271 -5.24 -25.34 3.22
CA ASN A 271 -4.82 -24.38 2.19
C ASN A 271 -3.52 -23.62 2.49
N LEU A 272 -2.65 -24.18 3.34
CA LEU A 272 -1.29 -23.72 3.50
C LEU A 272 -0.39 -24.48 2.53
N ILE A 273 0.41 -23.72 1.79
CA ILE A 273 1.44 -24.24 0.91
C ILE A 273 2.78 -24.16 1.64
N ALA A 274 3.46 -25.30 1.72
CA ALA A 274 4.86 -25.39 2.09
C ALA A 274 5.58 -26.29 1.10
N GLY A 275 6.91 -26.21 1.05
CA GLY A 275 7.68 -27.04 0.14
C GLY A 275 9.18 -26.75 0.14
N ILE A 276 9.87 -27.39 -0.80
CA ILE A 276 11.30 -27.24 -1.03
C ILE A 276 11.60 -27.03 -2.52
N THR A 277 12.61 -26.20 -2.80
CA THR A 277 13.11 -25.90 -4.14
C THR A 277 14.43 -26.63 -4.40
N LEU A 278 14.47 -27.40 -5.49
CA LEU A 278 15.58 -28.26 -5.86
C LEU A 278 16.01 -28.01 -7.31
N ASP A 279 17.26 -28.30 -7.59
CA ASP A 279 17.83 -28.31 -8.93
C ASP A 279 17.46 -29.60 -9.69
N LYS A 280 17.80 -29.67 -10.97
CA LYS A 280 17.70 -30.88 -11.79
C LYS A 280 18.31 -32.10 -11.11
N ASP A 281 19.48 -31.92 -10.50
CA ASP A 281 20.24 -32.96 -9.81
C ASP A 281 19.70 -33.27 -8.40
N GLY A 282 18.60 -32.62 -7.98
CA GLY A 282 18.02 -32.78 -6.64
C GLY A 282 18.77 -32.04 -5.54
N LYS A 283 19.71 -31.15 -5.87
CA LYS A 283 20.40 -30.28 -4.91
C LYS A 283 19.52 -29.12 -4.48
N ILE A 284 19.69 -28.65 -3.25
CA ILE A 284 18.92 -27.53 -2.71
C ILE A 284 19.32 -26.23 -3.41
N ILE A 285 18.32 -25.48 -3.88
CA ILE A 285 18.50 -24.15 -4.46
C ILE A 285 17.96 -23.09 -3.49
N PRO A 286 18.82 -22.19 -2.97
CA PRO A 286 18.38 -21.09 -2.13
C PRO A 286 17.91 -19.87 -2.94
N GLY A 287 16.96 -19.13 -2.39
CA GLY A 287 16.60 -17.81 -2.92
C GLY A 287 15.77 -17.82 -4.21
N VAL A 288 15.06 -18.91 -4.49
CA VAL A 288 14.08 -19.00 -5.58
C VAL A 288 12.87 -18.13 -5.26
N ILE A 289 12.43 -17.32 -6.21
CA ILE A 289 11.22 -16.48 -6.07
C ILE A 289 10.04 -17.28 -6.62
N LEU A 290 9.05 -17.55 -5.77
CA LEU A 290 7.80 -18.19 -6.15
C LEU A 290 6.69 -17.16 -6.22
N GLU A 291 5.92 -17.19 -7.29
CA GLU A 291 4.74 -16.37 -7.51
C GLU A 291 3.53 -17.28 -7.68
N ILE A 292 2.52 -17.06 -6.85
CA ILE A 292 1.25 -17.80 -6.84
C ILE A 292 0.21 -16.91 -7.50
N ARG A 293 -0.35 -17.38 -8.61
CA ARG A 293 -1.35 -16.68 -9.40
C ARG A 293 -2.69 -17.39 -9.31
N ASP A 294 -3.77 -16.63 -9.35
CA ASP A 294 -5.13 -17.16 -9.44
C ASP A 294 -5.43 -17.66 -10.87
N SER A 295 -6.59 -18.32 -11.08
CA SER A 295 -7.05 -18.81 -12.38
C SER A 295 -7.13 -17.73 -13.47
N GLN A 296 -7.27 -16.46 -13.06
CA GLN A 296 -7.31 -15.30 -13.94
C GLN A 296 -5.89 -14.76 -14.28
N GLY A 297 -4.84 -15.35 -13.71
CA GLY A 297 -3.45 -14.96 -13.90
C GLY A 297 -2.97 -13.80 -13.02
N PHE A 298 -3.80 -13.32 -12.08
CA PHE A 298 -3.41 -12.28 -11.13
C PHE A 298 -2.51 -12.84 -10.02
N PRO A 299 -1.40 -12.18 -9.67
CA PRO A 299 -0.55 -12.59 -8.55
C PRO A 299 -1.26 -12.37 -7.22
N VAL A 300 -1.47 -13.45 -6.47
CA VAL A 300 -2.10 -13.44 -5.14
C VAL A 300 -1.05 -13.38 -4.05
N ARG A 301 0.08 -14.08 -4.23
CA ARG A 301 1.22 -14.06 -3.29
C ARG A 301 2.53 -14.23 -4.05
N ALA A 302 3.57 -13.59 -3.55
CA ALA A 302 4.95 -13.85 -3.95
C ALA A 302 5.81 -14.08 -2.71
N LEU A 303 6.72 -15.03 -2.77
CA LEU A 303 7.59 -15.40 -1.66
C LEU A 303 8.95 -15.87 -2.17
N LYS A 304 9.96 -15.86 -1.30
CA LYS A 304 11.32 -16.28 -1.63
C LYS A 304 11.71 -17.48 -0.76
N SER A 305 12.35 -18.50 -1.34
CA SER A 305 12.85 -19.63 -0.59
C SER A 305 14.06 -19.25 0.29
N ASN A 306 14.21 -19.92 1.43
CA ASN A 306 15.29 -19.65 2.38
C ASN A 306 16.64 -20.27 1.93
N LYS A 307 17.68 -20.17 2.77
CA LYS A 307 19.00 -20.76 2.48
C LYS A 307 18.99 -22.30 2.31
N LEU A 308 17.95 -22.96 2.83
CA LEU A 308 17.72 -24.41 2.71
C LEU A 308 16.73 -24.73 1.59
N GLY A 309 16.40 -23.76 0.72
CA GLY A 309 15.43 -23.93 -0.37
C GLY A 309 14.00 -24.17 0.11
N GLN A 310 13.71 -24.01 1.40
CA GLN A 310 12.38 -24.20 1.93
C GLN A 310 11.53 -22.96 1.74
N PHE A 311 10.24 -23.17 1.55
CA PHE A 311 9.26 -22.10 1.44
C PHE A 311 7.95 -22.49 2.13
N PHE A 312 7.26 -21.50 2.68
CA PHE A 312 5.95 -21.68 3.29
C PHE A 312 5.16 -20.36 3.24
N ILE A 313 3.84 -20.46 3.16
CA ILE A 313 2.94 -19.31 3.36
C ILE A 313 2.41 -19.32 4.80
N ALA A 314 2.33 -18.14 5.43
CA ALA A 314 1.81 -18.02 6.80
C ALA A 314 0.28 -17.97 6.84
N THR A 315 -0.34 -17.53 5.76
CA THR A 315 -1.79 -17.31 5.62
C THR A 315 -2.35 -18.26 4.57
N ALA A 316 -3.43 -18.95 4.93
CA ALA A 316 -4.13 -19.86 4.03
C ALA A 316 -4.57 -19.14 2.75
N LEU A 317 -4.54 -19.87 1.64
CA LEU A 317 -5.18 -19.41 0.41
C LEU A 317 -6.71 -19.63 0.50
N PRO A 318 -7.51 -18.74 -0.10
CA PRO A 318 -8.90 -19.05 -0.38
C PRO A 318 -9.03 -20.34 -1.21
N ASP A 319 -10.22 -20.92 -1.22
CA ASP A 319 -10.50 -22.06 -2.10
C ASP A 319 -10.49 -21.60 -3.56
N GLY A 320 -9.79 -22.35 -4.41
CA GLY A 320 -9.57 -21.94 -5.79
C GLY A 320 -8.46 -22.71 -6.50
N ILE A 321 -8.31 -22.41 -7.79
CA ILE A 321 -7.27 -23.00 -8.64
C ILE A 321 -6.15 -21.97 -8.78
N TYR A 322 -4.95 -22.38 -8.42
CA TYR A 322 -3.75 -21.55 -8.43
C TYR A 322 -2.70 -22.11 -9.37
N GLU A 323 -1.92 -21.21 -9.96
CA GLU A 323 -0.72 -21.51 -10.72
C GLU A 323 0.49 -20.99 -9.95
N ILE A 324 1.47 -21.85 -9.72
CA ILE A 324 2.72 -21.51 -9.05
C ILE A 324 3.83 -21.46 -10.09
N SER A 325 4.40 -20.28 -10.29
CA SER A 325 5.60 -20.06 -11.11
C SER A 325 6.79 -19.79 -10.21
N ALA A 326 7.94 -20.36 -10.56
CA ALA A 326 9.20 -20.15 -9.84
C ALA A 326 10.26 -19.54 -10.77
N GLU A 327 11.00 -18.57 -10.26
CA GLU A 327 12.04 -17.84 -10.96
C GLU A 327 13.33 -17.81 -10.13
N HIS A 328 14.46 -18.07 -10.80
CA HIS A 328 15.78 -18.01 -10.20
C HIS A 328 16.86 -17.74 -11.26
N ASP A 329 17.98 -17.17 -10.83
CA ASP A 329 19.12 -16.83 -11.68
C ASP A 329 19.78 -18.11 -12.19
N GLY A 330 19.50 -18.48 -13.44
CA GLY A 330 20.13 -19.62 -14.14
C GLY A 330 19.37 -20.93 -14.11
N HIS A 331 18.27 -21.04 -13.36
CA HIS A 331 17.41 -22.24 -13.33
C HIS A 331 15.99 -21.92 -13.79
N LYS A 332 15.41 -22.76 -14.65
CA LYS A 332 14.01 -22.63 -15.09
C LYS A 332 13.15 -23.71 -14.47
N PHE A 333 11.96 -23.32 -14.05
CA PHE A 333 10.99 -24.21 -13.43
C PHE A 333 9.73 -24.33 -14.30
N ALA A 334 9.03 -25.46 -14.18
CA ALA A 334 7.70 -25.63 -14.76
C ALA A 334 6.64 -24.89 -13.92
N ILE A 335 5.54 -24.48 -14.57
CA ILE A 335 4.40 -23.90 -13.86
C ILE A 335 3.58 -25.05 -13.27
N ILE A 336 3.34 -25.00 -11.96
CA ILE A 336 2.61 -26.02 -11.23
C ILE A 336 1.18 -25.56 -11.01
N LYS A 337 0.19 -26.37 -11.42
CA LYS A 337 -1.22 -26.13 -11.10
C LYS A 337 -1.57 -26.79 -9.79
N LEU A 338 -2.16 -26.03 -8.87
CA LEU A 338 -2.57 -26.50 -7.55
C LEU A 338 -4.01 -26.09 -7.29
N GLU A 339 -4.82 -26.98 -6.74
CA GLU A 339 -6.18 -26.70 -6.32
C GLU A 339 -6.26 -26.68 -4.79
N ALA A 340 -6.81 -25.61 -4.22
CA ALA A 340 -7.04 -25.46 -2.79
C ALA A 340 -8.53 -25.75 -2.50
N LYS A 341 -8.79 -26.77 -1.68
CA LYS A 341 -10.14 -27.28 -1.33
C LYS A 341 -10.39 -27.34 0.18
N ASN A 342 -9.87 -26.37 0.92
CA ASN A 342 -9.93 -26.33 2.38
C ASN A 342 -9.38 -27.62 3.05
N GLU A 343 -8.42 -28.26 2.39
CA GLU A 343 -7.74 -29.48 2.84
C GLU A 343 -6.27 -29.18 3.12
N ILE A 344 -5.62 -30.06 3.90
CA ILE A 344 -4.19 -29.95 4.18
C ILE A 344 -3.42 -30.37 2.92
N ILE A 345 -2.70 -29.41 2.32
CA ILE A 345 -1.87 -29.65 1.15
C ILE A 345 -0.52 -30.21 1.61
N PRO A 346 -0.08 -31.39 1.14
CA PRO A 346 1.23 -31.91 1.49
C PRO A 346 2.35 -31.01 0.96
N PRO A 347 3.56 -31.05 1.55
CA PRO A 347 4.66 -30.23 1.09
C PRO A 347 4.99 -30.44 -0.39
N LEU A 348 5.10 -29.36 -1.15
CA LEU A 348 5.42 -29.37 -2.56
C LEU A 348 6.93 -29.53 -2.79
N LYS A 349 7.27 -30.32 -3.80
CA LYS A 349 8.62 -30.42 -4.36
C LYS A 349 8.66 -29.64 -5.67
N ILE A 350 9.41 -28.55 -5.70
CA ILE A 350 9.61 -27.74 -6.91
C ILE A 350 11.01 -28.03 -7.43
N GLN A 351 11.10 -28.67 -8.59
CA GLN A 351 12.35 -29.09 -9.20
C GLN A 351 12.60 -28.32 -10.50
N ALA A 352 13.84 -27.87 -10.71
CA ALA A 352 14.24 -27.20 -11.94
C ALA A 352 14.18 -28.18 -13.13
N VAL A 353 13.75 -27.65 -14.28
CA VAL A 353 13.63 -28.37 -15.55
C VAL A 353 14.76 -28.02 -16.51
N ALA A 354 15.28 -26.79 -16.45
CA ALA A 354 16.35 -26.30 -17.33
C ALA A 354 17.42 -25.51 -16.58
#